data_AF-A0A3D1N6P9-F1
#
_entry.id   AF-A0A3D1N6P9-F1
#
_cell.length_a   1.000
_cell.length_b   1.000
_cell.length_c   1.000
_cell.angle_alpha   90.00
_cell.angle_beta   90.00
_cell.angle_gamma   90.00
#
_symmetry.space_group_name_H-M   'P 1'
#
loop_
_entity.id
_entity.type
_entity.pdbx_description
1 polymer ?
#
loop_
_entity_poly.entity_id
_entity_poly.type
_entity_poly.pdbx_seq_one_letter_code
_entity_poly.pdbx_strand_id
1 'polypeptide(L)'
;MKLEIRNISVSSLVVSSLPLVMFVIAILGGVITFMIIPNPQYMPASAAQKLLTVGLFSLFYALLQMALFVFVAFIYNILTGVLGMRGVCFELEEVHDHE
;
A
#
# COMPACT_ATOMS: atom_id res chain seq x y z
N MET A 1 4.06 -29.20 -1.31
CA MET A 1 3.33 -28.98 -0.02
C MET A 1 2.26 -27.88 -0.19
N LYS A 2 1.06 -27.97 0.40
CA LYS A 2 0.03 -26.89 0.32
C LYS A 2 0.18 -25.93 1.51
N LEU A 3 0.59 -24.69 1.28
CA LEU A 3 0.68 -23.65 2.32
C LEU A 3 -0.58 -22.79 2.32
N GLU A 4 -1.25 -22.67 3.48
CA GLU A 4 -2.43 -21.80 3.65
C GLU A 4 -2.07 -20.63 4.57
N ILE A 5 -2.19 -19.40 4.06
CA ILE A 5 -1.99 -18.19 4.87
C ILE A 5 -3.29 -17.86 5.59
N ARG A 6 -3.40 -18.18 6.88
CA ARG A 6 -4.63 -17.94 7.66
C ARG A 6 -4.60 -16.64 8.47
N ASN A 7 -3.45 -15.96 8.53
CA ASN A 7 -3.30 -14.72 9.27
C ASN A 7 -2.29 -13.79 8.59
N ILE A 8 -2.65 -12.51 8.50
CA ILE A 8 -1.77 -11.43 8.06
C ILE A 8 -1.37 -10.63 9.31
N SER A 9 -0.08 -10.64 9.64
CA SER A 9 0.45 -9.84 10.73
C SER A 9 0.46 -8.36 10.37
N VAL A 10 -0.03 -7.49 11.26
CA VAL A 10 0.05 -6.03 11.07
C VAL A 10 1.51 -5.58 10.94
N SER A 11 2.44 -6.24 11.63
CA SER A 11 3.87 -5.93 11.53
C SER A 11 4.42 -6.17 10.12
N SER A 12 3.91 -7.15 9.36
CA SER A 12 4.39 -7.37 7.99
C SER A 12 3.92 -6.28 7.03
N LEU A 13 2.84 -5.57 7.34
CA LEU A 13 2.37 -4.45 6.53
C LEU A 13 3.16 -3.17 6.83
N VAL A 14 3.50 -2.94 8.11
CA VAL A 14 4.14 -1.70 8.55
C VAL A 14 5.67 -1.74 8.39
N VAL A 15 6.29 -2.90 8.55
CA VAL A 15 7.76 -3.05 8.51
C VAL A 15 8.26 -3.53 7.14
N SER A 16 7.36 -3.83 6.21
CA SER A 16 7.76 -4.19 4.84
C SER A 16 8.11 -2.97 4.00
N SER A 17 8.43 -3.20 2.72
CA SER A 17 8.60 -2.16 1.70
C SER A 17 7.29 -1.46 1.31
N LEU A 18 6.13 -1.99 1.72
CA LEU A 18 4.83 -1.48 1.31
C LEU A 18 4.62 0.02 1.63
N PRO A 19 4.89 0.53 2.84
CA PRO A 19 4.70 1.95 3.15
C PRO A 19 5.61 2.84 2.29
N LEU A 20 6.85 2.41 2.05
CA LEU A 20 7.80 3.14 1.21
C LEU A 20 7.32 3.20 -0.25
N VAL A 21 6.88 2.07 -0.81
CA VAL A 21 6.34 2.01 -2.17
C VAL A 21 5.11 2.91 -2.30
N MET A 22 4.18 2.85 -1.34
CA MET A 22 3.01 3.71 -1.34
C MET A 22 3.38 5.19 -1.25
N PHE A 23 4.37 5.54 -0.45
CA PHE A 23 4.85 6.91 -0.34
C PHE A 23 5.46 7.42 -1.66
N VAL A 24 6.28 6.60 -2.33
CA VAL A 24 6.84 6.96 -3.65
C VAL A 24 5.75 7.12 -4.70
N ILE A 25 4.77 6.22 -4.74
CA ILE A 25 3.60 6.34 -5.62
C ILE A 25 2.84 7.64 -5.33
N ALA A 26 2.66 7.98 -4.06
CA ALA A 26 1.99 9.22 -3.66
C ALA A 26 2.77 10.48 -4.03
N ILE A 27 4.11 10.44 -4.03
CA ILE A 27 4.96 11.52 -4.56
C ILE A 27 4.73 11.68 -6.05
N LEU A 28 4.80 10.59 -6.82
CA LEU A 28 4.58 10.64 -8.26
C LEU A 28 3.20 11.19 -8.60
N GLY A 29 2.15 10.71 -7.91
CA GLY A 29 0.79 11.21 -8.05
C GLY A 29 0.66 12.69 -7.69
N GLY A 30 1.30 13.13 -6.61
CA GLY A 30 1.32 14.53 -6.20
C GLY A 30 2.01 15.42 -7.23
N VAL A 31 3.19 15.04 -7.72
CA VAL A 31 3.91 15.78 -8.76
C VAL A 31 3.07 15.91 -10.02
N ILE A 32 2.47 14.81 -10.48
CA ILE A 32 1.59 14.83 -11.65
C ILE A 32 0.42 15.81 -11.43
N THR A 33 -0.22 15.75 -10.26
CA THR A 33 -1.44 16.52 -9.95
C THR A 33 -1.17 18.02 -9.76
N PHE A 34 -0.09 18.39 -9.07
CA PHE A 34 0.15 19.78 -8.65
C PHE A 34 1.20 20.52 -9.49
N MET A 35 2.08 19.80 -10.20
CA MET A 35 3.16 20.39 -11.00
C MET A 35 2.96 20.22 -12.50
N ILE A 36 2.53 19.04 -12.96
CA ILE A 36 2.49 18.70 -14.39
C ILE A 36 1.14 19.06 -15.01
N ILE A 37 0.04 18.62 -14.40
CA ILE A 37 -1.31 18.87 -14.92
C ILE A 37 -1.73 20.29 -14.55
N PRO A 38 -2.12 21.13 -15.54
CA PRO A 38 -2.62 22.47 -15.26
C PRO A 38 -3.91 22.40 -14.44
N ASN A 39 -3.86 22.91 -13.21
CA ASN A 39 -5.03 23.02 -12.35
C ASN A 39 -5.26 24.50 -12.01
N PRO A 40 -6.41 25.10 -12.41
CA PRO A 40 -6.73 26.50 -12.13
C PRO A 40 -6.65 26.88 -10.65
N GLN A 41 -6.90 25.93 -9.74
CA GLN A 41 -6.87 26.15 -8.29
C GLN A 41 -5.44 26.32 -7.74
N TYR A 42 -4.45 25.70 -8.38
CA TYR A 42 -3.04 25.74 -7.95
C TYR A 42 -2.15 26.57 -8.87
N MET A 43 -2.70 27.10 -9.95
CA MET A 43 -2.02 27.97 -10.89
C MET A 43 -1.43 29.25 -10.25
N PRO A 44 -2.09 29.94 -9.30
CA PRO A 44 -1.49 31.11 -8.65
C PRO A 44 -0.43 30.74 -7.60
N ALA A 45 -0.26 29.46 -7.26
CA ALA A 45 0.68 29.02 -6.26
C ALA A 45 2.12 29.05 -6.79
N SER A 46 3.05 29.52 -5.97
CA SER A 46 4.48 29.49 -6.30
C SER A 46 5.01 28.06 -6.37
N ALA A 47 6.14 27.84 -7.04
CA ALA A 47 6.76 26.51 -7.13
C ALA A 47 7.05 25.90 -5.74
N ALA A 48 7.48 26.72 -4.78
CA ALA A 48 7.70 26.29 -3.40
C ALA A 48 6.41 25.84 -2.71
N GLN A 49 5.30 26.56 -2.91
CA GLN A 49 3.99 26.18 -2.38
C GLN A 49 3.50 24.87 -2.99
N LYS A 50 3.67 24.70 -4.32
CA LYS A 50 3.33 23.44 -4.99
C LYS A 50 4.14 22.27 -4.44
N LEU A 51 5.44 22.46 -4.19
CA LEU A 51 6.31 21.39 -3.66
C LEU A 51 5.91 21.00 -2.23
N LEU A 52 5.54 21.98 -1.41
CA LEU A 52 4.99 21.73 -0.08
C LEU A 52 3.65 20.98 -0.15
N THR A 53 2.77 21.35 -1.10
CA THR A 53 1.51 20.63 -1.33
C THR A 53 1.75 19.18 -1.77
N VAL A 54 2.73 18.92 -2.64
CA VAL A 54 3.14 17.56 -3.01
C VAL A 54 3.54 16.79 -1.76
N GLY A 55 4.43 17.34 -0.92
CA GLY A 55 4.88 16.67 0.30
C GLY A 55 3.74 16.33 1.26
N LEU A 56 2.85 17.29 1.55
CA LEU A 56 1.69 17.09 2.42
C LEU A 56 0.71 16.07 1.84
N PHE A 57 0.42 16.17 0.54
CA PHE A 57 -0.42 15.21 -0.15
C PHE A 57 0.15 13.80 -0.06
N SER A 58 1.44 13.63 -0.35
CA SER A 58 2.08 12.30 -0.36
C SER A 58 2.09 11.66 1.02
N LEU A 59 2.38 12.44 2.07
CA LEU A 59 2.34 11.97 3.45
C LEU A 59 0.92 11.54 3.85
N PHE A 60 -0.07 12.39 3.58
CA PHE A 60 -1.46 12.09 3.94
C PHE A 60 -2.00 10.89 3.17
N TYR A 61 -1.72 10.81 1.87
CA TYR A 61 -2.15 9.70 1.03
C TYR A 61 -1.51 8.38 1.46
N ALA A 62 -0.21 8.37 1.73
CA ALA A 62 0.47 7.18 2.23
C ALA A 62 -0.11 6.71 3.56
N LEU A 63 -0.39 7.64 4.49
CA LEU A 63 -1.00 7.33 5.78
C LEU A 63 -2.42 6.74 5.62
N LEU A 64 -3.26 7.35 4.78
CA LEU A 64 -4.61 6.83 4.49
C LEU A 64 -4.54 5.43 3.88
N GLN A 65 -3.63 5.20 2.93
CA GLN A 65 -3.49 3.90 2.31
C GLN A 65 -3.03 2.83 3.29
N MET A 66 -2.09 3.16 4.18
CA MET A 66 -1.63 2.24 5.21
C MET A 66 -2.77 1.89 6.19
N ALA A 67 -3.56 2.88 6.60
CA ALA A 67 -4.74 2.63 7.43
C ALA A 67 -5.73 1.69 6.73
N LEU A 68 -5.97 1.88 5.43
CA LEU A 68 -6.81 0.99 4.63
C LEU A 68 -6.24 -0.45 4.59
N PHE A 69 -4.94 -0.62 4.37
CA PHE A 69 -4.33 -1.96 4.34
C PHE A 69 -4.41 -2.68 5.69
N VAL A 70 -4.19 -1.96 6.79
CA VAL A 70 -4.37 -2.52 8.14
C VAL A 70 -5.82 -2.95 8.36
N PHE A 71 -6.79 -2.13 7.92
CA PHE A 71 -8.21 -2.45 8.03
C PHE A 71 -8.59 -3.68 7.18
N VAL A 72 -8.09 -3.78 5.96
CA VAL A 72 -8.33 -4.95 5.09
C VAL A 72 -7.72 -6.22 5.70
N ALA A 73 -6.50 -6.14 6.25
CA ALA A 73 -5.87 -7.27 6.92
C ALA A 73 -6.62 -7.68 8.19
N PHE A 74 -7.18 -6.72 8.93
CA PHE A 74 -8.06 -6.98 10.06
C PHE A 74 -9.31 -7.75 9.63
N ILE A 75 -9.99 -7.32 8.57
CA ILE A 75 -11.14 -8.04 8.00
C ILE A 75 -10.72 -9.46 7.61
N TYR A 76 -9.63 -9.60 6.86
CA TYR A 76 -9.10 -10.91 6.44
C TYR A 76 -8.92 -11.85 7.63
N ASN A 77 -8.26 -11.37 8.68
CA ASN A 77 -8.00 -12.16 9.89
C ASN A 77 -9.28 -12.56 10.63
N ILE A 78 -10.33 -11.73 10.62
CA ILE A 78 -11.64 -12.11 11.17
C ILE A 78 -12.26 -13.24 10.34
N LEU A 79 -12.26 -13.09 9.01
CA LEU A 79 -12.88 -14.08 8.12
C LEU A 79 -12.20 -15.44 8.23
N THR A 80 -10.87 -15.48 8.23
CA THR A 80 -10.10 -16.72 8.26
C THR A 80 -9.93 -17.30 9.66
N GLY A 81 -9.77 -16.43 10.67
CA GLY A 81 -9.49 -16.83 12.05
C GLY A 81 -10.74 -17.11 12.89
N VAL A 82 -11.77 -16.26 12.78
CA VAL A 82 -12.98 -16.35 13.63
C VAL A 82 -14.09 -17.12 12.91
N LEU A 83 -14.35 -16.81 11.64
CA LEU A 83 -15.43 -17.46 10.87
C LEU A 83 -15.00 -18.79 10.23
N GLY A 84 -13.72 -19.15 10.33
CA GLY A 84 -13.19 -20.41 9.83
C GLY A 84 -13.20 -20.53 8.30
N MET A 85 -13.29 -19.40 7.57
CA MET A 85 -13.13 -19.41 6.12
C MET A 85 -11.72 -19.88 5.74
N ARG A 86 -11.60 -20.51 4.57
CA ARG A 86 -10.28 -20.89 4.02
C ARG A 86 -9.51 -19.64 3.63
N GLY A 87 -8.24 -19.59 4.03
CA GLY A 87 -7.31 -18.55 3.62
C GLY A 87 -6.78 -18.78 2.21
N VAL A 88 -5.83 -17.93 1.81
CA VAL A 88 -5.14 -18.06 0.52
C VAL A 88 -4.23 -19.29 0.56
N CYS A 89 -4.47 -20.24 -0.35
CA CYS A 89 -3.68 -21.46 -0.51
C CYS A 89 -2.68 -21.30 -1.66
N PHE A 90 -1.41 -21.60 -1.39
CA PHE A 90 -0.36 -21.69 -2.39
C PHE A 90 0.02 -23.16 -2.61
N GLU A 91 -0.01 -23.59 -3.87
CA GLU A 91 0.59 -24.86 -4.30
C GLU A 91 2.01 -24.55 -4.77
N LEU A 92 3.00 -24.89 -3.94
CA LEU A 92 4.40 -24.87 -4.33
C LEU A 92 4.70 -26.18 -5.05
N GLU A 93 4.97 -26.08 -6.34
CA GLU A 93 5.51 -27.18 -7.14
C GLU A 93 7.02 -27.26 -6.85
N GLU A 94 7.45 -28.37 -6.25
CA GLU A 94 8.86 -28.61 -5.96
C GLU A 94 9.58 -28.88 -7.28
N VAL A 95 10.43 -27.95 -7.72
CA VAL A 95 11.37 -28.21 -8.80
C VAL A 95 12.33 -29.28 -8.28
N HIS A 96 12.13 -30.53 -8.71
CA HIS A 96 13.17 -31.55 -8.58
C HIS A 96 14.30 -31.13 -9.52
N ASP A 97 15.25 -30.37 -8.99
CA ASP A 97 16.52 -30.14 -9.67
C ASP A 97 17.11 -31.53 -9.96
N HIS A 98 17.25 -31.81 -11.25
CA HIS A 98 17.89 -32.99 -11.78
C HIS A 98 19.30 -33.14 -11.20
N GLU A 99 19.66 -34.39 -10.90
CA GLU A 99 20.97 -34.87 -10.43
C GLU A 99 22.19 -34.22 -11.10
#